data_AF-A0A6F8Y6P9-F1
#
_entry.id   AF-A0A6F8Y6P9-F1
#
_cell.length_a   1.000
_cell.length_b   1.000
_cell.length_c   1.000
_cell.angle_alpha   90.00
_cell.angle_beta   90.00
_cell.angle_gamma   90.00
#
_symmetry.space_group_name_H-M   'P 1'
#
loop_
_entity.id
_entity.type
_entity.pdbx_description
1 polymer ?
#
loop_
_entity_poly.entity_id
_entity_poly.type
_entity_poly.pdbx_seq_one_letter_code
_entity_poly.pdbx_strand_id
1 'polypeptide(L)'
;MNDENADWSHYAEIGTAYGGISAALSGLALCGIAGSLALQRRQMAIDQLAAERQRHFEIVSLALNDRELLEAILPDVAGLPNIRQEVYVNLMVGYWMSTWQMGGMSENQVRYAVARLFKGRVAWEWWQRIHLTWADTSSAAQRRFTRIVDEEWHSATEPDPHAI
;
A
#
# COMPACT_ATOMS: atom_id res chain seq x y z
N MET A 1 -36.74 47.97 -49.84
CA MET A 1 -37.01 47.21 -48.59
C MET A 1 -36.40 45.83 -48.74
N ASN A 2 -35.06 45.73 -48.73
CA ASN A 2 -34.31 44.46 -48.92
C ASN A 2 -33.10 44.35 -47.97
N ASP A 3 -32.91 45.27 -47.02
CA ASP A 3 -31.70 45.32 -46.19
C ASP A 3 -31.79 44.50 -44.89
N GLU A 4 -32.99 44.26 -44.34
CA GLU A 4 -33.13 43.52 -43.08
C GLU A 4 -32.70 42.04 -43.19
N ASN A 5 -33.02 41.35 -44.29
CA ASN A 5 -32.71 39.92 -44.43
C ASN A 5 -31.21 39.63 -44.60
N ALA A 6 -30.44 40.55 -45.18
CA ALA A 6 -28.99 40.40 -45.32
C ALA A 6 -28.30 40.51 -43.95
N ASP A 7 -28.77 41.41 -43.09
CA ASP A 7 -28.20 41.68 -41.78
C ASP A 7 -28.43 40.49 -40.80
N TRP A 8 -29.64 39.92 -40.78
CA TRP A 8 -29.96 38.74 -39.95
C TRP A 8 -29.14 37.50 -40.31
N SER A 9 -28.83 37.30 -41.60
CA SER A 9 -28.00 36.18 -42.05
C SER A 9 -26.56 36.29 -41.56
N HIS A 10 -26.01 37.51 -41.49
CA HIS A 10 -24.67 37.79 -41.00
C HIS A 10 -24.56 37.57 -39.47
N TYR A 11 -25.54 38.01 -38.68
CA TYR A 11 -25.58 37.72 -37.24
C TYR A 11 -25.78 36.23 -36.92
N ALA A 12 -26.54 35.51 -37.75
CA ALA A 12 -26.71 34.06 -37.62
C ALA A 12 -25.41 33.30 -37.94
N GLU A 13 -24.65 33.72 -38.96
CA GLU A 13 -23.34 33.14 -39.29
C GLU A 13 -22.32 33.31 -38.14
N ILE A 14 -22.30 34.50 -37.52
CA ILE A 14 -21.48 34.79 -36.35
C ILE A 14 -21.91 33.92 -35.16
N GLY A 15 -23.21 33.80 -34.88
CA GLY A 15 -23.74 32.94 -33.83
C GLY A 15 -23.39 31.46 -34.01
N THR A 16 -23.37 30.97 -35.24
CA THR A 16 -23.06 29.57 -35.58
C THR A 16 -21.56 29.27 -35.43
N ALA A 17 -20.69 30.21 -35.78
CA ALA A 17 -19.25 30.10 -35.57
C ALA A 17 -18.86 30.08 -34.08
N TYR A 18 -19.48 30.95 -33.27
CA TYR A 18 -19.30 30.93 -31.80
C TYR A 18 -19.88 29.67 -31.16
N GLY A 19 -20.99 29.14 -31.67
CA GLY A 19 -21.57 27.87 -31.22
C GLY A 19 -20.67 26.66 -31.50
N GLY A 20 -20.08 26.59 -32.68
CA GLY A 20 -19.14 25.51 -33.05
C GLY A 20 -17.84 25.55 -32.23
N ILE A 21 -17.26 26.74 -32.04
CA ILE A 21 -16.03 26.92 -31.25
C ILE A 21 -16.28 26.61 -29.76
N SER A 22 -17.40 27.06 -29.20
CA SER A 22 -17.75 26.79 -27.80
C SER A 22 -18.07 25.32 -27.55
N ALA A 23 -18.71 24.62 -28.49
CA ALA A 23 -18.93 23.18 -28.39
C ALA A 23 -17.61 22.40 -28.43
N ALA A 24 -16.68 22.76 -29.32
CA ALA A 24 -15.36 22.14 -29.40
C ALA A 24 -14.53 22.37 -28.12
N LEU A 25 -14.55 23.61 -27.60
CA LEU A 25 -13.89 23.98 -26.35
C LEU A 25 -14.49 23.23 -25.15
N SER A 26 -15.82 23.09 -25.10
CA SER A 26 -16.51 22.35 -24.04
C SER A 26 -16.19 20.85 -24.08
N GLY A 27 -16.10 20.27 -25.28
CA GLY A 27 -15.67 18.88 -25.46
C GLY A 27 -14.24 18.64 -24.97
N LEU A 28 -13.32 19.54 -25.29
CA LEU A 28 -11.94 19.48 -24.77
C LEU A 28 -11.88 19.64 -23.25
N ALA A 29 -12.65 20.55 -22.68
CA ALA A 29 -12.76 20.72 -21.23
C ALA A 29 -13.28 19.44 -20.56
N LEU A 30 -14.31 18.80 -21.13
CA LEU A 30 -14.85 17.53 -20.63
C LEU A 30 -13.83 16.39 -20.71
N CYS A 31 -13.05 16.30 -21.79
CA CYS A 31 -11.95 15.34 -21.90
C CYS A 31 -10.88 15.58 -20.84
N GLY A 32 -10.55 16.85 -20.56
CA GLY A 32 -9.65 17.24 -19.48
C GLY A 32 -10.16 16.82 -18.10
N ILE A 33 -11.45 17.06 -17.82
CA ILE A 33 -12.09 16.65 -16.56
C ILE A 33 -12.14 15.13 -16.43
N ALA A 34 -12.49 14.41 -17.49
CA ALA A 34 -12.53 12.95 -17.51
C ALA A 34 -11.15 12.33 -17.29
N GLY A 35 -10.11 12.89 -17.94
CA GLY A 35 -8.72 12.49 -17.72
C GLY A 35 -8.26 12.76 -16.29
N SER A 36 -8.59 13.94 -15.75
CA SER A 36 -8.31 14.30 -14.35
C SER A 36 -9.00 13.34 -13.38
N LEU A 37 -10.27 12.99 -13.62
CA LEU A 37 -11.02 12.07 -12.76
C LEU A 37 -10.44 10.64 -12.79
N ALA A 38 -9.94 10.19 -13.95
CA ALA A 38 -9.26 8.90 -14.06
C ALA A 38 -7.96 8.85 -13.23
N LEU A 39 -7.18 9.95 -13.24
CA LEU A 39 -6.00 10.09 -12.39
C LEU A 39 -6.37 10.18 -10.91
N GLN A 40 -7.41 10.95 -10.57
CA GLN A 40 -7.92 11.09 -9.21
C GLN A 40 -8.39 9.74 -8.63
N ARG A 41 -9.02 8.87 -9.41
CA ARG A 41 -9.41 7.52 -8.95
C ARG A 41 -8.23 6.66 -8.54
N ARG A 42 -7.12 6.73 -9.29
CA ARG A 42 -5.88 6.04 -8.91
C ARG A 42 -5.28 6.64 -7.64
N GLN A 43 -5.28 7.97 -7.56
CA GLN A 43 -4.78 8.68 -6.38
C GLN A 43 -5.60 8.32 -5.13
N MET A 44 -6.94 8.31 -5.22
CA MET A 44 -7.82 7.92 -4.11
C MET A 44 -7.58 6.50 -3.62
N ALA A 45 -7.30 5.54 -4.51
CA ALA A 45 -6.99 4.17 -4.11
C ALA A 45 -5.66 4.09 -3.34
N ILE A 46 -4.66 4.87 -3.75
CA ILE A 46 -3.37 4.98 -3.05
C ILE A 46 -3.56 5.65 -1.69
N ASP A 47 -4.31 6.75 -1.63
CA ASP A 47 -4.58 7.50 -0.41
C ASP A 47 -5.39 6.68 0.60
N GLN A 48 -6.37 5.89 0.14
CA GLN A 48 -7.13 4.97 0.98
C GLN A 48 -6.24 3.89 1.60
N LEU A 49 -5.36 3.28 0.79
CA LEU A 49 -4.42 2.28 1.28
C LEU A 49 -3.43 2.87 2.29
N ALA A 50 -2.98 4.11 2.07
CA ALA A 50 -2.11 4.83 3.01
C ALA A 50 -2.84 5.15 4.33
N ALA A 51 -4.11 5.59 4.26
CA ALA A 51 -4.92 5.89 5.43
C ALA A 51 -5.26 4.64 6.26
N GLU A 52 -5.55 3.51 5.63
CA GLU A 52 -5.76 2.23 6.34
C GLU A 52 -4.49 1.77 7.07
N ARG A 53 -3.32 1.88 6.41
CA ARG A 53 -2.04 1.54 7.04
C ARG A 53 -1.72 2.44 8.21
N GLN A 54 -1.99 3.74 8.10
CA GLN A 54 -1.79 4.70 9.18
C GLN A 54 -2.67 4.35 10.40
N ARG A 55 -3.96 4.05 10.19
CA ARG A 55 -4.85 3.60 11.28
C ARG A 55 -4.38 2.29 11.91
N HIS A 56 -3.95 1.34 11.09
CA HIS A 56 -3.43 0.07 11.61
C HIS A 56 -2.18 0.29 12.47
N PHE A 57 -1.27 1.17 12.02
CA PHE A 57 -0.11 1.57 12.80
C PHE A 57 -0.49 2.23 14.13
N GLU A 58 -1.48 3.13 14.14
CA GLU A 58 -1.96 3.79 15.37
C GLU A 58 -2.55 2.79 16.37
N ILE A 59 -3.38 1.86 15.90
CA ILE A 59 -3.96 0.80 16.74
C ILE A 59 -2.87 -0.07 17.35
N VAL A 60 -1.87 -0.46 16.55
CA VAL A 60 -0.81 -1.32 17.08
C VAL A 60 0.17 -0.54 17.95
N SER A 61 0.44 0.72 17.65
CA SER A 61 1.22 1.59 18.54
C SER A 61 0.55 1.78 19.89
N LEU A 62 -0.79 1.84 19.94
CA LEU A 62 -1.54 1.84 21.20
C LEU A 62 -1.35 0.52 21.95
N ALA A 63 -1.47 -0.62 21.26
CA ALA A 63 -1.29 -1.93 21.86
C ALA A 63 0.15 -2.16 22.36
N LEU A 64 1.18 -1.69 21.64
CA LEU A 64 2.58 -1.82 22.08
C LEU A 64 2.89 -1.12 23.42
N ASN A 65 2.12 -0.09 23.76
CA ASN A 65 2.26 0.65 25.01
C ASN A 65 1.53 -0.01 26.20
N ASP A 66 0.66 -0.98 25.95
CA ASP A 66 -0.15 -1.64 26.97
C ASP A 66 -0.17 -3.17 26.78
N ARG A 67 0.48 -3.87 27.72
CA ARG A 67 0.59 -5.32 27.69
C ARG A 67 -0.77 -6.02 27.78
N GLU A 68 -1.74 -5.46 28.52
CA GLU A 68 -3.06 -6.07 28.68
C GLU A 68 -3.86 -6.02 27.36
N LEU A 69 -3.70 -4.94 26.59
CA LEU A 69 -4.33 -4.80 25.27
C LEU A 69 -3.74 -5.79 24.24
N LEU A 70 -2.44 -6.08 24.32
CA LEU A 70 -1.82 -7.11 23.47
C LEU A 70 -2.32 -8.50 23.80
N GLU A 71 -2.40 -8.84 25.08
CA GLU A 71 -2.86 -10.16 25.55
C GLU A 71 -4.34 -10.40 25.21
N ALA A 72 -5.17 -9.35 25.18
CA ALA A 72 -6.58 -9.44 24.79
C ALA A 72 -6.80 -9.78 23.31
N ILE A 73 -5.91 -9.34 22.41
CA ILE A 73 -6.04 -9.55 20.96
C ILE A 73 -5.24 -10.76 20.48
N LEU A 74 -4.15 -11.10 21.16
CA LEU A 74 -3.25 -12.18 20.81
C LEU A 74 -3.07 -13.13 22.01
N PRO A 75 -4.10 -13.91 22.37
CA PRO A 75 -4.06 -14.80 23.53
C PRO A 75 -2.97 -15.89 23.40
N ASP A 76 -2.63 -16.28 22.17
CA ASP A 76 -1.67 -17.35 21.88
C ASP A 76 -0.21 -16.98 22.18
N VAL A 77 0.08 -15.69 22.32
CA VAL A 77 1.41 -15.15 22.67
C VAL A 77 1.46 -14.57 24.08
N ALA A 78 0.33 -14.58 24.79
CA ALA A 78 0.20 -14.15 26.18
C ALA A 78 1.03 -15.09 27.08
N GLY A 79 2.27 -14.69 27.38
CA GLY A 79 3.22 -15.51 28.14
C GLY A 79 4.62 -15.55 27.53
N LEU A 80 4.80 -15.11 26.28
CA LEU A 80 6.12 -15.01 25.69
C LEU A 80 6.91 -13.87 26.34
N PRO A 81 8.14 -14.11 26.84
CA PRO A 81 8.96 -13.07 27.48
C PRO A 81 9.26 -11.89 26.54
N ASN A 82 9.23 -12.12 25.22
CA ASN A 82 9.54 -11.16 24.19
C ASN A 82 8.34 -10.73 23.32
N ILE A 83 7.10 -10.86 23.82
CA ILE A 83 5.86 -10.57 23.06
C ILE A 83 5.89 -9.21 22.33
N ARG A 84 6.39 -8.15 22.98
CA ARG A 84 6.48 -6.81 22.37
C ARG A 84 7.45 -6.78 21.18
N GLN A 85 8.55 -7.51 21.26
CA GLN A 85 9.53 -7.61 20.19
C GLN A 85 8.97 -8.42 19.02
N GLU A 86 8.24 -9.50 19.28
CA GLU A 86 7.59 -10.28 18.23
C GLU A 86 6.51 -9.50 17.49
N VAL A 87 5.66 -8.77 18.22
CA VAL A 87 4.65 -7.91 17.61
C VAL A 87 5.33 -6.84 16.77
N TYR A 88 6.41 -6.23 17.26
CA TYR A 88 7.21 -5.29 16.48
C TYR A 88 7.78 -5.91 15.20
N VAL A 89 8.36 -7.12 15.28
CA VAL A 89 8.87 -7.86 14.12
C VAL A 89 7.74 -8.12 13.11
N ASN A 90 6.59 -8.60 13.57
CA ASN A 90 5.42 -8.86 12.72
C ASN A 90 4.98 -7.61 11.96
N LEU A 91 4.93 -6.44 12.63
CA LEU A 91 4.59 -5.18 11.98
C LEU A 91 5.62 -4.74 10.96
N MET A 92 6.91 -4.87 11.28
CA MET A 92 7.99 -4.49 10.38
C MET A 92 7.99 -5.34 9.10
N VAL A 93 7.80 -6.65 9.23
CA VAL A 93 7.70 -7.57 8.09
C VAL A 93 6.42 -7.29 7.28
N GLY A 94 5.30 -7.03 7.94
CA GLY A 94 4.06 -6.61 7.29
C GLY A 94 4.21 -5.31 6.51
N TYR A 95 4.92 -4.32 7.08
CA TYR A 95 5.25 -3.06 6.41
C TYR A 95 6.12 -3.27 5.16
N TRP A 96 7.16 -4.11 5.25
CA TRP A 96 8.01 -4.44 4.09
C TRP A 96 7.23 -5.14 3.00
N MET A 97 6.36 -6.10 3.35
CA MET A 97 5.48 -6.78 2.41
C MET A 97 4.58 -5.77 1.68
N SER A 98 3.98 -4.86 2.43
CA SER A 98 3.14 -3.78 1.91
C SER A 98 3.88 -2.85 0.96
N THR A 99 5.14 -2.54 1.27
CA THR A 99 6.00 -1.66 0.46
C THR A 99 6.47 -2.37 -0.81
N TRP A 100 6.83 -3.65 -0.68
CA TRP A 100 7.16 -4.53 -1.80
C TRP A 100 6.02 -4.67 -2.80
N GLN A 101 4.78 -4.90 -2.33
CA GLN A 101 3.60 -5.02 -3.20
C GLN A 101 3.31 -3.76 -4.02
N MET A 102 3.65 -2.57 -3.50
CA MET A 102 3.51 -1.30 -4.21
C MET A 102 4.72 -0.97 -5.10
N GLY A 103 5.74 -1.83 -5.16
CA GLY A 103 6.98 -1.59 -5.89
C GLY A 103 7.94 -0.60 -5.22
N GLY A 104 7.73 -0.27 -3.95
CA GLY A 104 8.60 0.63 -3.18
C GLY A 104 9.89 -0.02 -2.66
N MET A 105 10.01 -1.35 -2.77
CA MET A 105 11.23 -2.09 -2.49
C MET A 105 11.59 -2.97 -3.69
N SER A 106 12.88 -3.05 -4.00
CA SER A 106 13.46 -4.06 -4.90
C SER A 106 13.75 -5.36 -4.15
N GLU A 107 13.92 -6.46 -4.89
CA GLU A 107 14.10 -7.79 -4.29
C GLU A 107 15.35 -7.81 -3.42
N ASN A 108 16.43 -7.20 -3.89
CA ASN A 108 17.68 -7.09 -3.15
C ASN A 108 17.52 -6.33 -1.84
N GLN A 109 16.67 -5.29 -1.80
CA GLN A 109 16.37 -4.55 -0.57
C GLN A 109 15.58 -5.41 0.42
N VAL A 110 14.62 -6.20 -0.06
CA VAL A 110 13.88 -7.15 0.79
C VAL A 110 14.83 -8.22 1.34
N ARG A 111 15.62 -8.87 0.49
CA ARG A 111 16.61 -9.87 0.90
C ARG A 111 17.56 -9.32 1.96
N TYR A 112 18.14 -8.15 1.73
CA TYR A 112 19.03 -7.52 2.70
C TYR A 112 18.34 -7.21 4.04
N ALA A 113 17.11 -6.69 4.02
CA ALA A 113 16.37 -6.38 5.23
C ALA A 113 16.04 -7.65 6.04
N VAL A 114 15.59 -8.70 5.35
CA VAL A 114 15.21 -9.98 5.96
C VAL A 114 16.44 -10.75 6.46
N ALA A 115 17.53 -10.80 5.68
CA ALA A 115 18.78 -11.42 6.12
C ALA A 115 19.33 -10.77 7.40
N ARG A 116 19.14 -9.45 7.56
CA ARG A 116 19.48 -8.75 8.80
C ARG A 116 18.50 -9.08 9.93
N LEU A 117 17.21 -9.20 9.63
CA LEU A 117 16.19 -9.54 10.61
C LEU A 117 16.49 -10.90 11.28
N PHE A 118 16.83 -11.92 10.49
CA PHE A 118 17.09 -13.27 11.00
C PHE A 118 18.40 -13.45 11.75
N LYS A 119 19.22 -12.40 11.86
CA LYS A 119 20.31 -12.40 12.85
C LYS A 119 19.78 -12.30 14.28
N GLY A 120 18.58 -11.73 14.45
CA GLY A 120 17.91 -11.63 15.75
C GLY A 120 17.17 -12.92 16.08
N ARG A 121 17.45 -13.48 17.27
CA ARG A 121 16.82 -14.73 17.75
C ARG A 121 15.30 -14.65 17.76
N VAL A 122 14.73 -13.57 18.29
CA VAL A 122 13.28 -13.40 18.41
C VAL A 122 12.58 -13.45 17.06
N ALA A 123 13.18 -12.84 16.03
CA ALA A 123 12.60 -12.87 14.69
C ALA A 123 12.72 -14.25 14.04
N TRP A 124 13.82 -14.97 14.29
CA TRP A 124 14.01 -16.33 13.80
C TRP A 124 12.98 -17.31 14.41
N GLU A 125 12.81 -17.27 15.74
CA GLU A 125 11.82 -18.11 16.47
C GLU A 125 10.38 -17.73 16.11
N TRP A 126 10.11 -16.44 15.93
CA TRP A 126 8.81 -15.94 15.49
C TRP A 126 8.44 -16.52 14.12
N TRP A 127 9.34 -16.43 13.13
CA TRP A 127 9.07 -16.94 11.78
C TRP A 127 8.86 -18.45 11.78
N GLN A 128 9.65 -19.20 12.56
CA GLN A 128 9.46 -20.64 12.73
C GLN A 128 8.04 -21.02 13.17
N ARG A 129 7.36 -20.18 13.97
CA ARG A 129 5.98 -20.46 14.42
C ARG A 129 4.92 -20.07 13.39
N ILE A 130 5.15 -18.99 12.64
CA ILE A 130 4.07 -18.34 11.86
C ILE A 130 4.22 -18.46 10.34
N HIS A 131 5.35 -18.97 9.83
CA HIS A 131 5.62 -19.02 8.38
C HIS A 131 4.57 -19.81 7.58
N LEU A 132 4.01 -20.88 8.16
CA LEU A 132 2.93 -21.66 7.54
C LEU A 132 1.65 -20.84 7.37
N THR A 133 1.30 -20.03 8.37
CA THR A 133 0.13 -19.13 8.31
C THR A 133 0.34 -18.06 7.24
N TRP A 134 1.58 -17.62 7.03
CA TRP A 134 1.93 -16.64 5.99
C TRP A 134 2.02 -17.25 4.58
N ALA A 135 2.25 -18.56 4.47
CA ALA A 135 2.28 -19.29 3.21
C ALA A 135 0.87 -19.51 2.63
N ASP A 136 -0.17 -19.45 3.45
CA ASP A 136 -1.57 -19.54 3.03
C ASP A 136 -2.05 -18.22 2.41
N THR A 137 -1.57 -17.91 1.20
CA THR A 137 -1.75 -16.57 0.61
C THR A 137 -2.45 -16.46 -0.74
N SER A 138 -3.26 -15.40 -0.86
CA SER A 138 -4.12 -15.09 -2.00
C SER A 138 -3.39 -14.46 -3.21
N SER A 139 -2.39 -13.59 -3.04
CA SER A 139 -1.77 -12.83 -4.15
C SER A 139 -0.40 -13.35 -4.59
N ALA A 140 -0.08 -13.22 -5.89
CA ALA A 140 1.20 -13.64 -6.46
C ALA A 140 2.40 -12.85 -5.89
N ALA A 141 2.23 -11.55 -5.65
CA ALA A 141 3.27 -10.69 -5.08
C ALA A 141 3.60 -11.10 -3.64
N GLN A 142 2.58 -11.44 -2.84
CA GLN A 142 2.77 -11.90 -1.48
C GLN A 142 3.42 -13.29 -1.43
N ARG A 143 2.99 -14.24 -2.27
CA ARG A 143 3.68 -15.54 -2.40
C ARG A 143 5.16 -15.38 -2.73
N ARG A 144 5.51 -14.42 -3.58
CA ARG A 144 6.92 -14.13 -3.91
C ARG A 144 7.66 -13.53 -2.72
N PHE A 145 7.04 -12.61 -1.99
CA PHE A 145 7.62 -12.03 -0.78
C PHE A 145 7.87 -13.12 0.28
N THR A 146 6.85 -13.91 0.63
CA THR A 146 6.96 -14.98 1.63
C THR A 146 8.06 -15.97 1.25
N ARG A 147 8.18 -16.33 -0.04
CA ARG A 147 9.28 -17.18 -0.51
C ARG A 147 10.66 -16.59 -0.24
N ILE A 148 10.86 -15.29 -0.52
CA ILE A 148 12.12 -14.61 -0.21
C ILE A 148 12.39 -14.68 1.29
N VAL A 149 11.36 -14.48 2.12
CA VAL A 149 11.52 -14.56 3.57
C VAL A 149 11.92 -15.97 4.02
N ASP A 150 11.26 -17.01 3.50
CA ASP A 150 11.59 -18.41 3.79
C ASP A 150 13.01 -18.79 3.33
N GLU A 151 13.43 -18.33 2.14
CA GLU A 151 14.78 -18.56 1.63
C GLU A 151 15.86 -17.96 2.54
N GLU A 152 15.67 -16.72 2.99
CA GLU A 152 16.62 -16.07 3.91
C GLU A 152 16.57 -16.68 5.31
N TRP A 153 15.39 -17.13 5.79
CA TRP A 153 15.26 -17.83 7.07
C TRP A 153 15.99 -19.18 7.06
N HIS A 154 15.83 -19.97 5.99
CA HIS A 154 16.53 -21.23 5.81
C HIS A 154 18.05 -21.05 5.65
N SER A 155 18.46 -19.94 5.05
CA SER A 155 19.89 -19.60 4.89
C SER A 155 20.52 -19.09 6.19
N ALA A 156 19.71 -18.53 7.09
CA ALA A 156 20.17 -18.11 8.41
C ALA A 156 20.40 -19.34 9.30
N THR A 157 21.61 -19.46 9.85
CA THR A 157 21.87 -20.41 10.93
C THR A 157 21.11 -19.98 12.17
N GLU A 158 20.62 -20.93 12.97
CA GLU A 158 19.98 -20.66 14.26
C GLU A 158 20.87 -19.70 15.10
N PRO A 159 20.36 -18.51 15.46
CA PRO A 159 21.15 -17.55 16.23
C PRO A 159 21.47 -18.09 17.64
N ASP A 160 22.72 -17.91 18.06
CA ASP A 160 23.19 -18.34 19.40
C ASP A 160 22.29 -17.75 20.50
N PRO A 161 21.82 -18.56 21.48
CA PRO A 161 21.07 -18.08 22.65
C PRO A 161 21.73 -16.94 23.43
N HIS A 162 23.03 -16.71 23.26
CA HIS A 162 23.80 -15.68 23.97
C HIS A 162 24.27 -14.52 23.09
N ALA A 163 23.93 -14.49 21.79
CA ALA A 163 24.28 -13.37 20.91
C ALA A 163 23.30 -12.19 21.12
N ILE A 164 23.85 -11.07 21.59
CA ILE A 164 23.13 -9.81 21.91
C ILE A 164 22.75 -9.05 20.64
#